data_AF-A0A502KSY1-F1
#
_entry.id   AF-A0A502KSY1-F1
#
_cell.length_a   1.000
_cell.length_b   1.000
_cell.length_c   1.000
_cell.angle_alpha   90.00
_cell.angle_beta   90.00
_cell.angle_gamma   90.00
#
_symmetry.space_group_name_H-M   'P 1'
#
loop_
_entity.id
_entity.type
_entity.pdbx_description
1 polymer ?
#
loop_
_entity_poly.entity_id
_entity_poly.type
_entity_poly.pdbx_seq_one_letter_code
_entity_poly.pdbx_strand_id
1 'polypeptide(L)'
;MRKLLSSPVNMALSDAENAIYQNALKYIAEISLNLMAVKATEHPDDFLGWSNTLLDVCKNRINFDLLEPEQFKPLKKLEDILISAVSISQLEMTRIAPWPIYVDFIQQQAQLHALEERLSFLDYISSIRDIPLAQMSDTQRLAFSGKHTVMHEPSVFTFDVEWFAGTKGAKIFHLLLEQQPEAFDAALSHIPLIGDVTPAQYQAFVNSYKAIFTSYTVEKPSGEKAPLAAATRLLAMKRPDQFIAITNNKIEALCQGLSIAKLSSNDFDSYWQDMIGTIRTCAWWHQAEPDIGSEQTIEHKIWQARVLFVDLFFYADEHLALNSNYIRLRDKASRSNTSPSARISRAKTKQTAEMIVDRALADQSLPEYIQGKRESIITEVKNGKSVEHVISLMRAIFG
;
A
#
# COMPACT_ATOMS: atom_id res chain seq x y z
N MET A 1 -11.16 7.22 30.44
CA MET A 1 -10.52 7.95 29.33
C MET A 1 -9.39 8.87 29.78
N ARG A 2 -9.62 9.85 30.67
CA ARG A 2 -8.58 10.81 31.10
C ARG A 2 -7.22 10.18 31.45
N LYS A 3 -7.22 9.10 32.25
CA LYS A 3 -6.00 8.36 32.61
C LYS A 3 -5.27 7.78 31.39
N LEU A 4 -6.00 7.25 30.40
CA LEU A 4 -5.43 6.74 29.16
C LEU A 4 -4.74 7.86 28.37
N LEU A 5 -5.44 8.99 28.15
CA LEU A 5 -4.90 10.12 27.36
C LEU A 5 -3.64 10.75 27.97
N SER A 6 -3.51 10.76 29.30
CA SER A 6 -2.35 11.31 30.01
C SER A 6 -1.26 10.29 30.32
N SER A 7 -1.48 9.00 30.08
CA SER A 7 -0.53 7.95 30.48
C SER A 7 0.87 8.06 29.84
N PRO A 8 1.03 8.50 28.58
CA PRO A 8 2.36 8.60 27.97
C PRO A 8 3.33 9.55 28.66
N VAL A 9 2.83 10.54 29.43
CA VAL A 9 3.67 11.47 30.21
C VAL A 9 4.54 10.75 31.25
N ASN A 10 4.10 9.57 31.71
CA ASN A 10 4.84 8.78 32.70
C ASN A 10 5.63 7.63 32.07
N MET A 11 5.63 7.50 30.74
CA MET A 11 6.35 6.45 30.01
C MET A 11 7.74 6.94 29.61
N ALA A 12 8.67 6.00 29.41
CA ALA A 12 9.99 6.29 28.87
C ALA A 12 9.92 6.38 27.33
N LEU A 13 9.41 7.51 26.82
CA LEU A 13 9.24 7.73 25.38
C LEU A 13 10.56 8.05 24.68
N SER A 14 10.75 7.50 23.47
CA SER A 14 11.77 7.96 22.54
C SER A 14 11.45 9.39 22.03
N ASP A 15 12.42 10.05 21.40
CA ASP A 15 12.18 11.37 20.78
C ASP A 15 11.07 11.32 19.71
N ALA A 16 11.02 10.21 18.95
CA ALA A 16 10.00 9.99 17.92
C ALA A 16 8.62 9.76 18.56
N GLU A 17 8.53 8.90 19.58
CA GLU A 17 7.28 8.63 20.30
C GLU A 17 6.74 9.89 20.99
N ASN A 18 7.62 10.68 21.63
CA ASN A 18 7.23 11.95 22.24
C ASN A 18 6.72 12.94 21.19
N ALA A 19 7.39 13.08 20.04
CA ALA A 19 6.93 13.94 18.96
C ALA A 19 5.53 13.52 18.44
N ILE A 20 5.30 12.20 18.30
CA ILE A 20 4.01 11.63 17.92
C ILE A 20 2.95 11.93 18.98
N TYR A 21 3.25 11.71 20.26
CA TYR A 21 2.34 12.00 21.37
C TYR A 21 1.92 13.47 21.39
N GLN A 22 2.88 14.40 21.30
CA GLN A 22 2.60 15.84 21.25
C GLN A 22 1.74 16.21 20.04
N ASN A 23 1.95 15.54 18.90
CA ASN A 23 1.11 15.77 17.72
C ASN A 23 -0.31 15.21 17.90
N ALA A 24 -0.45 14.03 18.50
CA ALA A 24 -1.73 13.41 18.82
C ALA A 24 -2.57 14.28 19.76
N LEU A 25 -1.94 14.91 20.79
CA LEU A 25 -2.62 15.77 21.75
C LEU A 25 -3.39 16.94 21.10
N LYS A 26 -2.90 17.47 19.97
CA LYS A 26 -3.58 18.54 19.22
C LYS A 26 -4.95 18.09 18.74
N TYR A 27 -5.02 16.91 18.13
CA TYR A 27 -6.26 16.35 17.60
C TYR A 27 -7.14 15.74 18.69
N ILE A 28 -6.55 15.20 19.76
CA ILE A 28 -7.30 14.74 20.94
C ILE A 28 -8.09 15.90 21.54
N ALA A 29 -7.54 17.11 21.61
CA ALA A 29 -8.23 18.27 22.15
C ALA A 29 -9.53 18.59 21.37
N GLU A 30 -9.48 18.50 20.03
CA GLU A 30 -10.59 18.79 19.12
C GLU A 30 -11.78 17.82 19.25
N ILE A 31 -11.53 16.58 19.71
CA ILE A 31 -12.56 15.54 19.90
C ILE A 31 -12.65 15.04 21.36
N SER A 32 -12.16 15.85 22.29
CA SER A 32 -11.96 15.43 23.69
C SER A 32 -13.25 15.00 24.39
N LEU A 33 -14.38 15.69 24.15
CA LEU A 33 -15.68 15.31 24.72
C LEU A 33 -16.15 13.94 24.22
N ASN A 34 -16.02 13.68 22.92
CA ASN A 34 -16.38 12.41 22.30
C ASN A 34 -15.52 11.26 22.84
N LEU A 35 -14.21 11.48 22.99
CA LEU A 35 -13.31 10.52 23.63
C LEU A 35 -13.70 10.28 25.10
N MET A 36 -14.00 11.34 25.86
CA MET A 36 -14.35 11.25 27.28
C MET A 36 -15.65 10.50 27.54
N ALA A 37 -16.57 10.47 26.56
CA ALA A 37 -17.79 9.68 26.61
C ALA A 37 -17.52 8.16 26.54
N VAL A 38 -16.34 7.74 26.05
CA VAL A 38 -15.97 6.33 25.97
C VAL A 38 -15.38 5.84 27.31
N LYS A 39 -15.96 4.77 27.85
CA LYS A 39 -15.45 4.10 29.06
C LYS A 39 -14.16 3.33 28.72
N ALA A 40 -13.01 3.90 29.03
CA ALA A 40 -11.71 3.20 28.94
C ALA A 40 -11.54 2.22 30.11
N THR A 41 -11.29 0.96 29.81
CA THR A 41 -11.05 -0.14 30.77
C THR A 41 -9.59 -0.58 30.81
N GLU A 42 -8.87 -0.37 29.72
CA GLU A 42 -7.47 -0.73 29.56
C GLU A 42 -6.57 0.49 29.75
N HIS A 43 -5.46 0.26 30.44
CA HIS A 43 -4.44 1.27 30.74
C HIS A 43 -3.06 0.65 30.52
N PRO A 44 -2.60 0.55 29.26
CA PRO A 44 -1.28 0.03 28.96
C PRO A 44 -0.19 0.87 29.60
N ASP A 45 0.91 0.23 29.99
CA ASP A 45 2.07 0.87 30.62
C ASP A 45 3.18 1.21 29.60
N ASP A 46 2.99 0.86 28.34
CA ASP A 46 3.88 1.14 27.21
C ASP A 46 3.19 1.92 26.07
N PHE A 47 3.99 2.58 25.22
CA PHE A 47 3.50 3.49 24.20
C PHE A 47 2.82 2.78 23.03
N LEU A 48 3.25 1.57 22.67
CA LEU A 48 2.62 0.75 21.64
C LEU A 48 1.22 0.33 22.09
N GLY A 49 1.10 -0.17 23.32
CA GLY A 49 -0.17 -0.51 23.95
C GLY A 49 -1.09 0.71 23.98
N TRP A 50 -0.60 1.87 24.44
CA TRP A 50 -1.37 3.12 24.42
C TRP A 50 -1.88 3.48 23.02
N SER A 51 -1.01 3.40 22.02
CA SER A 51 -1.35 3.73 20.63
C SER A 51 -2.43 2.79 20.08
N ASN A 52 -2.32 1.49 20.33
CA ASN A 52 -3.33 0.50 19.93
C ASN A 52 -4.67 0.72 20.63
N THR A 53 -4.67 0.89 21.95
CA THR A 53 -5.91 1.10 22.72
C THR A 53 -6.61 2.39 22.30
N LEU A 54 -5.87 3.49 22.07
CA LEU A 54 -6.49 4.74 21.62
C LEU A 54 -6.98 4.64 20.17
N LEU A 55 -6.27 3.91 19.30
CA LEU A 55 -6.70 3.69 17.93
C LEU A 55 -7.99 2.86 17.86
N ASP A 56 -8.10 1.80 18.67
CA ASP A 56 -9.34 1.03 18.83
C ASP A 56 -10.50 1.93 19.31
N VAL A 57 -10.24 2.79 20.29
CA VAL A 57 -11.24 3.77 20.74
C VAL A 57 -11.71 4.64 19.57
N CYS A 58 -10.79 5.21 18.80
CA CYS A 58 -11.09 6.08 17.67
C CYS A 58 -11.89 5.37 16.58
N LYS A 59 -11.53 4.13 16.22
CA LYS A 59 -12.15 3.38 15.12
C LYS A 59 -13.47 2.73 15.50
N ASN A 60 -13.56 2.17 16.71
CA ASN A 60 -14.59 1.17 17.02
C ASN A 60 -15.53 1.59 18.15
N ARG A 61 -15.12 2.50 19.04
CA ARG A 61 -15.84 2.74 20.31
C ARG A 61 -16.36 4.16 20.49
N ILE A 62 -15.86 5.11 19.70
CA ILE A 62 -16.50 6.42 19.61
C ILE A 62 -17.90 6.25 19.02
N ASN A 63 -18.86 6.98 19.59
CA ASN A 63 -20.18 7.10 18.98
C ASN A 63 -20.12 8.13 17.84
N PHE A 64 -20.09 7.64 16.61
CA PHE A 64 -20.03 8.48 15.40
C PHE A 64 -21.27 9.35 15.21
N ASP A 65 -22.43 8.97 15.76
CA ASP A 65 -23.66 9.77 15.67
C ASP A 65 -23.58 11.05 16.52
N LEU A 66 -22.63 11.12 17.46
CA LEU A 66 -22.40 12.27 18.32
C LEU A 66 -21.24 13.15 17.84
N LEU A 67 -20.64 12.83 16.68
CA LEU A 67 -19.60 13.67 16.08
C LEU A 67 -20.23 14.76 15.23
N GLU A 68 -19.77 15.98 15.45
CA GLU A 68 -20.07 17.09 14.56
C GLU A 68 -19.29 16.95 13.23
N PRO A 69 -19.83 17.42 12.09
CA PRO A 69 -19.17 17.26 10.78
C PRO A 69 -17.71 17.73 10.74
N GLU A 70 -17.35 18.77 11.50
CA GLU A 70 -15.99 19.29 11.58
C GLU A 70 -15.02 18.38 12.34
N GLN A 71 -15.50 17.52 13.23
CA GLN A 71 -14.71 16.63 14.08
C GLN A 71 -14.22 15.37 13.37
N PHE A 72 -14.83 14.99 12.24
CA PHE A 72 -14.41 13.82 11.47
C PHE A 72 -12.99 13.96 10.91
N LYS A 73 -12.59 15.17 10.50
CA LYS A 73 -11.25 15.41 9.95
C LYS A 73 -10.16 15.29 11.04
N PRO A 74 -10.30 15.92 12.22
CA PRO A 74 -9.41 15.70 13.36
C PRO A 74 -9.35 14.25 13.83
N LEU A 75 -10.49 13.56 13.92
CA LEU A 75 -10.53 12.13 14.24
C LEU A 75 -9.70 11.32 13.24
N LYS A 76 -9.89 11.57 11.93
CA LYS A 76 -9.13 10.86 10.91
C LYS A 76 -7.62 11.15 11.01
N LYS A 77 -7.24 12.38 11.33
CA LYS A 77 -5.83 12.74 11.55
C LYS A 77 -5.25 12.06 12.79
N LEU A 78 -6.02 11.94 13.86
CA LEU A 78 -5.61 11.20 15.05
C LEU A 78 -5.41 9.71 14.72
N GLU A 79 -6.33 9.09 14.00
CA GLU A 79 -6.16 7.71 13.53
C GLU A 79 -4.87 7.52 12.73
N ASP A 80 -4.60 8.39 11.75
CA ASP A 80 -3.42 8.28 10.90
C ASP A 80 -2.11 8.42 11.72
N ILE A 81 -2.11 9.30 12.73
CA ILE A 81 -0.98 9.45 13.67
C ILE A 81 -0.79 8.18 14.49
N LEU A 82 -1.86 7.61 15.04
CA LEU A 82 -1.79 6.40 15.86
C LEU A 82 -1.40 5.16 15.04
N ILE A 83 -1.87 5.05 13.80
CA ILE A 83 -1.44 4.00 12.85
C ILE A 83 0.08 4.10 12.60
N SER A 84 0.59 5.32 12.39
CA SER A 84 2.02 5.55 12.27
C SER A 84 2.76 5.20 13.56
N ALA A 85 2.22 5.58 14.72
CA ALA A 85 2.79 5.29 16.03
C ALA A 85 2.95 3.78 16.27
N VAL A 86 1.91 3.00 15.99
CA VAL A 86 1.93 1.54 16.10
C VAL A 86 3.00 0.96 15.18
N SER A 87 3.03 1.38 13.91
CA SER A 87 4.01 0.89 12.93
C SER A 87 5.45 1.21 13.35
N ILE A 88 5.71 2.44 13.83
CA ILE A 88 7.04 2.86 14.28
C ILE A 88 7.46 2.04 15.49
N SER A 89 6.60 1.92 16.51
CA SER A 89 6.92 1.16 17.73
C SER A 89 7.19 -0.31 17.41
N GLN A 90 6.40 -0.91 16.51
CA GLN A 90 6.62 -2.28 16.02
C GLN A 90 7.96 -2.43 15.30
N LEU A 91 8.32 -1.47 14.43
CA LEU A 91 9.60 -1.44 13.75
C LEU A 91 10.78 -1.23 14.70
N GLU A 92 10.64 -0.39 15.73
CA GLU A 92 11.67 -0.19 16.76
C GLU A 92 11.99 -1.50 17.49
N MET A 93 10.95 -2.27 17.85
CA MET A 93 11.14 -3.59 18.48
C MET A 93 11.93 -4.55 17.58
N THR A 94 11.78 -4.48 16.25
CA THR A 94 12.53 -5.38 15.35
C THR A 94 14.03 -5.22 15.50
N ARG A 95 14.54 -4.05 15.89
CA ARG A 95 16.00 -3.83 15.98
C ARG A 95 16.67 -4.71 17.03
N ILE A 96 15.93 -5.06 18.07
CA ILE A 96 16.42 -5.85 19.21
C ILE A 96 15.80 -7.24 19.28
N ALA A 97 14.82 -7.55 18.41
CA ALA A 97 14.10 -8.81 18.44
C ALA A 97 15.04 -9.99 18.12
N PRO A 98 15.09 -11.03 18.98
CA PRO A 98 15.70 -12.30 18.60
C PRO A 98 14.80 -13.03 17.59
N TRP A 99 15.37 -13.96 16.83
CA TRP A 99 14.68 -14.68 15.76
C TRP A 99 13.32 -15.30 16.17
N PRO A 100 13.17 -15.99 17.32
CA PRO A 100 11.89 -16.56 17.70
C PRO A 100 10.77 -15.52 17.85
N ILE A 101 11.08 -14.34 18.39
CA ILE A 101 10.12 -13.25 18.57
C ILE A 101 9.76 -12.62 17.22
N TYR A 102 10.74 -12.50 16.31
CA TYR A 102 10.52 -12.01 14.96
C TYR A 102 9.53 -12.90 14.19
N VAL A 103 9.74 -14.22 14.24
CA VAL A 103 8.86 -15.21 13.57
C VAL A 103 7.49 -15.28 14.23
N ASP A 104 7.43 -15.34 15.55
CA ASP A 104 6.17 -15.39 16.30
C ASP A 104 5.30 -14.17 16.02
N PHE A 105 5.89 -12.97 15.96
CA PHE A 105 5.17 -11.76 15.56
C PHE A 105 4.55 -11.90 14.16
N ILE A 106 5.32 -12.35 13.17
CA ILE A 106 4.81 -12.54 11.80
C ILE A 106 3.65 -13.54 11.77
N GLN A 107 3.75 -14.64 12.52
CA GLN A 107 2.71 -15.66 12.60
C GLN A 107 1.45 -15.13 13.29
N GLN A 108 1.58 -14.35 14.36
CA GLN A 108 0.44 -13.69 15.02
C GLN A 108 -0.26 -12.68 14.08
N GLN A 109 0.50 -12.03 13.20
CA GLN A 109 -0.01 -11.10 12.20
C GLN A 109 -0.53 -11.78 10.93
N ALA A 110 -0.50 -13.12 10.84
CA ALA A 110 -0.70 -13.85 9.60
C ALA A 110 -2.03 -13.54 8.89
N GLN A 111 -3.12 -13.48 9.65
CA GLN A 111 -4.46 -13.21 9.12
C GLN A 111 -4.60 -11.78 8.60
N LEU A 112 -4.22 -10.79 9.42
CA LEU A 112 -4.34 -9.37 9.06
C LEU A 112 -3.48 -9.00 7.85
N HIS A 113 -2.30 -9.61 7.74
CA HIS A 113 -1.33 -9.31 6.68
C HIS A 113 -1.45 -10.19 5.43
N ALA A 114 -2.42 -11.10 5.36
CA ALA A 114 -2.54 -12.09 4.29
C ALA A 114 -1.24 -12.88 4.07
N LEU A 115 -0.64 -13.40 5.15
CA LEU A 115 0.67 -14.05 5.10
C LEU A 115 0.71 -15.22 4.11
N GLU A 116 -0.36 -16.02 4.02
CA GLU A 116 -0.46 -17.11 3.04
C GLU A 116 -0.34 -16.60 1.60
N GLU A 117 -1.05 -15.53 1.26
CA GLU A 117 -1.01 -14.91 -0.06
C GLU A 117 0.38 -14.34 -0.38
N ARG A 118 1.03 -13.73 0.61
CA ARG A 118 2.39 -13.20 0.51
C ARG A 118 3.43 -14.30 0.33
N LEU A 119 3.29 -15.43 1.03
CA LEU A 119 4.15 -16.60 0.85
C LEU A 119 3.95 -17.22 -0.53
N SER A 120 2.71 -17.34 -1.01
CA SER A 120 2.41 -17.80 -2.38
C SER A 120 3.05 -16.90 -3.44
N PHE A 121 3.00 -15.58 -3.24
CA PHE A 121 3.70 -14.63 -4.09
C PHE A 121 5.23 -14.84 -4.07
N LEU A 122 5.83 -15.08 -2.90
CA LEU A 122 7.27 -15.33 -2.80
C LEU A 122 7.69 -16.67 -3.41
N ASP A 123 6.88 -17.72 -3.28
CA ASP A 123 7.10 -19.00 -3.96
C ASP A 123 7.14 -18.79 -5.49
N TYR A 124 6.19 -18.00 -6.01
CA TYR A 124 6.18 -17.61 -7.42
C TYR A 124 7.43 -16.81 -7.81
N ILE A 125 7.80 -15.79 -7.05
CA ILE A 125 9.02 -14.99 -7.32
C ILE A 125 10.27 -15.86 -7.29
N SER A 126 10.38 -16.80 -6.34
CA SER A 126 11.51 -17.73 -6.27
C SER A 126 11.64 -18.56 -7.55
N SER A 127 10.53 -18.91 -8.20
CA SER A 127 10.53 -19.66 -9.46
C SER A 127 10.97 -18.86 -10.68
N ILE A 128 10.93 -17.52 -10.63
CA ILE A 128 11.24 -16.64 -11.78
C ILE A 128 12.43 -15.71 -11.57
N ARG A 129 12.96 -15.52 -10.35
CA ARG A 129 13.98 -14.50 -10.04
C ARG A 129 15.36 -14.68 -10.71
N ASP A 130 15.62 -15.86 -11.27
CA ASP A 130 16.82 -16.17 -12.07
C ASP A 130 16.60 -15.91 -13.57
N ILE A 131 15.36 -15.76 -14.01
CA ILE A 131 15.03 -15.46 -15.41
C ILE A 131 15.34 -13.97 -15.67
N PRO A 132 16.13 -13.63 -16.71
CA PRO A 132 16.29 -12.24 -17.13
C PRO A 132 14.94 -11.59 -17.44
N LEU A 133 14.74 -10.34 -17.02
CA LEU A 133 13.54 -9.54 -17.25
C LEU A 133 13.15 -9.48 -18.73
N ALA A 134 14.12 -9.42 -19.64
CA ALA A 134 13.88 -9.44 -21.08
C ALA A 134 13.26 -10.75 -21.58
N GLN A 135 13.49 -11.85 -20.86
CA GLN A 135 12.96 -13.18 -21.16
C GLN A 135 11.67 -13.52 -20.40
N MET A 136 11.31 -12.71 -19.40
CA MET A 136 10.03 -12.84 -18.70
C MET A 136 8.86 -12.46 -19.61
N SER A 137 7.75 -13.19 -19.45
CA SER A 137 6.46 -12.75 -19.99
C SER A 137 6.02 -11.43 -19.37
N ASP A 138 5.07 -10.74 -20.01
CA ASP A 138 4.54 -9.47 -19.48
C ASP A 138 4.00 -9.61 -18.05
N THR A 139 3.26 -10.69 -17.76
CA THR A 139 2.71 -10.93 -16.42
C THR A 139 3.79 -11.26 -15.39
N GLN A 140 4.82 -12.03 -15.76
CA GLN A 140 5.98 -12.28 -14.90
C GLN A 140 6.72 -10.98 -14.57
N ARG A 141 6.99 -10.15 -15.59
CA ARG A 141 7.70 -8.87 -15.41
C ARG A 141 6.88 -7.88 -14.58
N LEU A 142 5.56 -7.85 -14.77
CA LEU A 142 4.64 -7.05 -13.95
C LEU A 142 4.57 -7.55 -12.50
N ALA A 143 4.61 -8.87 -12.29
CA ALA A 143 4.64 -9.44 -10.95
C ALA A 143 5.95 -9.08 -10.22
N PHE A 144 7.09 -9.24 -10.90
CA PHE A 144 8.41 -8.87 -10.38
C PHE A 144 8.48 -7.36 -10.08
N SER A 145 7.97 -6.52 -10.98
CA SER A 145 7.99 -5.06 -10.77
C SER A 145 6.92 -4.57 -9.80
N GLY A 146 5.90 -5.36 -9.46
CA GLY A 146 4.87 -4.98 -8.48
C GLY A 146 3.74 -4.13 -9.07
N LYS A 147 3.14 -4.58 -10.18
CA LYS A 147 1.97 -3.92 -10.79
C LYS A 147 0.90 -4.94 -11.15
N HIS A 148 -0.17 -4.95 -10.36
CA HIS A 148 -1.30 -5.84 -10.60
C HIS A 148 -2.16 -5.31 -11.76
N THR A 149 -2.57 -6.21 -12.65
CA THR A 149 -3.42 -5.89 -13.80
C THR A 149 -4.45 -6.99 -14.01
N VAL A 150 -5.44 -6.73 -14.87
CA VAL A 150 -6.45 -7.73 -15.25
C VAL A 150 -5.88 -8.97 -15.96
N MET A 151 -4.63 -8.93 -16.41
CA MET A 151 -3.93 -10.07 -17.04
C MET A 151 -3.47 -11.12 -16.01
N HIS A 152 -3.48 -10.76 -14.72
CA HIS A 152 -3.15 -11.69 -13.64
C HIS A 152 -4.40 -12.49 -13.28
N GLU A 153 -4.68 -13.53 -14.06
CA GLU A 153 -5.89 -14.33 -13.87
C GLU A 153 -5.89 -15.02 -12.49
N PRO A 154 -6.99 -14.94 -11.71
CA PRO A 154 -7.07 -15.54 -10.37
C PRO A 154 -6.87 -17.06 -10.30
N SER A 155 -6.98 -17.77 -11.43
CA SER A 155 -6.68 -19.21 -11.53
C SER A 155 -5.17 -19.52 -11.53
N VAL A 156 -4.34 -18.54 -11.90
CA VAL A 156 -2.88 -18.67 -12.02
C VAL A 156 -2.18 -17.85 -10.94
N PHE A 157 -2.58 -16.59 -10.78
CA PHE A 157 -2.06 -15.67 -9.78
C PHE A 157 -3.01 -15.67 -8.59
N THR A 158 -2.81 -16.61 -7.66
CA THR A 158 -3.61 -16.73 -6.43
C THR A 158 -3.19 -15.72 -5.34
N PHE A 159 -2.58 -14.61 -5.76
CA PHE A 159 -1.98 -13.61 -4.89
C PHE A 159 -1.92 -12.22 -5.53
N ASP A 160 -1.88 -11.19 -4.68
CA ASP A 160 -1.62 -9.83 -5.10
C ASP A 160 -0.14 -9.60 -5.38
N VAL A 161 0.20 -9.37 -6.65
CA VAL A 161 1.58 -9.04 -7.04
C VAL A 161 2.06 -7.69 -6.50
N GLU A 162 1.18 -6.82 -6.01
CA GLU A 162 1.54 -5.56 -5.35
C GLU A 162 1.93 -5.75 -3.87
N TRP A 163 1.86 -6.96 -3.33
CA TRP A 163 2.45 -7.26 -2.02
C TRP A 163 3.94 -6.97 -2.00
N PHE A 164 4.44 -6.42 -0.89
CA PHE A 164 5.82 -5.95 -0.73
C PHE A 164 6.22 -4.81 -1.69
N ALA A 165 5.40 -3.75 -1.71
CA ALA A 165 5.53 -2.53 -2.49
C ALA A 165 5.04 -2.63 -3.95
N GLY A 166 3.86 -2.07 -4.20
CA GLY A 166 3.36 -1.83 -5.55
C GLY A 166 3.98 -0.59 -6.20
N THR A 167 4.33 -0.68 -7.47
CA THR A 167 4.94 0.41 -8.26
C THR A 167 4.02 0.96 -9.35
N LYS A 168 2.72 0.62 -9.35
CA LYS A 168 1.77 1.02 -10.41
C LYS A 168 1.78 2.52 -10.77
N GLY A 169 2.11 3.39 -9.82
CA GLY A 169 2.22 4.84 -10.02
C GLY A 169 3.50 5.30 -10.71
N ALA A 170 4.54 4.47 -10.79
CA ALA A 170 5.84 4.77 -11.38
C ALA A 170 5.80 4.59 -12.90
N LYS A 171 5.08 5.47 -13.59
CA LYS A 171 4.81 5.37 -15.04
C LYS A 171 6.08 5.27 -15.89
N ILE A 172 7.05 6.15 -15.66
CA ILE A 172 8.32 6.17 -16.40
C ILE A 172 9.12 4.89 -16.15
N PHE A 173 9.15 4.40 -14.91
CA PHE A 173 9.80 3.13 -14.60
C PHE A 173 9.20 1.96 -15.40
N HIS A 174 7.87 1.83 -15.42
CA HIS A 174 7.22 0.77 -16.19
C HIS A 174 7.41 0.93 -17.70
N LEU A 175 7.39 2.17 -18.22
CA LEU A 175 7.69 2.45 -19.63
C LEU A 175 9.09 1.98 -20.00
N LEU A 176 10.10 2.34 -19.21
CA LEU A 176 11.49 1.97 -19.48
C LEU A 176 11.69 0.46 -19.31
N LEU A 177 11.07 -0.17 -18.31
CA LEU A 177 11.14 -1.61 -18.09
C LEU A 177 10.51 -2.42 -19.24
N GLU A 178 9.50 -1.85 -19.90
CA GLU A 178 8.89 -2.43 -21.11
C GLU A 178 9.78 -2.24 -22.33
N GLN A 179 10.35 -1.05 -22.53
CA GLN A 179 11.11 -0.69 -23.73
C GLN A 179 12.56 -1.19 -23.76
N GLN A 180 13.20 -1.34 -22.60
CA GLN A 180 14.61 -1.70 -22.48
C GLN A 180 14.88 -2.63 -21.28
N PRO A 181 14.18 -3.79 -21.18
CA PRO A 181 14.34 -4.72 -20.06
C PRO A 181 15.80 -5.23 -19.89
N GLU A 182 16.57 -5.34 -20.98
CA GLU A 182 17.97 -5.76 -20.96
C GLU A 182 18.86 -4.80 -20.16
N ALA A 183 18.54 -3.50 -20.16
CA ALA A 183 19.27 -2.52 -19.37
C ALA A 183 19.04 -2.74 -17.86
N PHE A 184 17.83 -3.14 -17.47
CA PHE A 184 17.53 -3.54 -16.09
C PHE A 184 18.18 -4.87 -15.74
N ASP A 185 18.26 -5.82 -16.67
CA ASP A 185 19.00 -7.07 -16.48
C ASP A 185 20.49 -6.81 -16.24
N ALA A 186 21.09 -5.92 -17.04
CA ALA A 186 22.48 -5.50 -16.85
C ALA A 186 22.68 -4.88 -15.46
N ALA A 187 21.77 -4.02 -15.00
CA ALA A 187 21.84 -3.48 -13.64
C ALA A 187 21.72 -4.57 -12.57
N LEU A 188 20.72 -5.46 -12.67
CA LEU A 188 20.48 -6.54 -11.70
C LEU A 188 21.56 -7.62 -11.70
N SER A 189 22.31 -7.78 -12.79
CA SER A 189 23.43 -8.73 -12.87
C SER A 189 24.55 -8.44 -11.86
N HIS A 190 24.65 -7.20 -11.38
CA HIS A 190 25.59 -6.82 -10.33
C HIS A 190 25.21 -7.37 -8.96
N ILE A 191 23.96 -7.79 -8.76
CA ILE A 191 23.47 -8.33 -7.49
C ILE A 191 23.47 -9.86 -7.55
N PRO A 192 24.25 -10.56 -6.70
CA PRO A 192 24.28 -12.02 -6.72
C PRO A 192 22.96 -12.62 -6.20
N LEU A 193 22.57 -13.77 -6.77
CA LEU A 193 21.35 -14.50 -6.37
C LEU A 193 21.47 -15.18 -5.00
N ILE A 194 22.68 -15.51 -4.59
CA ILE A 194 23.00 -16.21 -3.34
C ILE A 194 24.23 -15.58 -2.70
N GLY A 195 24.43 -15.83 -1.40
CA GLY A 195 25.55 -15.28 -0.64
C GLY A 195 25.41 -13.78 -0.38
N ASP A 196 26.46 -13.15 0.15
CA ASP A 196 26.39 -11.75 0.55
C ASP A 196 26.36 -10.79 -0.64
N VAL A 197 25.64 -9.67 -0.47
CA VAL A 197 25.72 -8.52 -1.38
C VAL A 197 26.70 -7.50 -0.80
N THR A 198 27.76 -7.22 -1.55
CA THR A 198 28.81 -6.26 -1.17
C THR A 198 28.42 -4.81 -1.53
N PRO A 199 29.01 -3.80 -0.86
CA PRO A 199 28.79 -2.40 -1.22
C PRO A 199 29.15 -2.09 -2.68
N ALA A 200 30.21 -2.71 -3.23
CA ALA A 200 30.62 -2.50 -4.62
C ALA A 200 29.60 -3.04 -5.62
N GLN A 201 29.03 -4.22 -5.36
CA GLN A 201 27.95 -4.80 -6.16
C GLN A 201 26.69 -3.93 -6.13
N TYR A 202 26.28 -3.47 -4.94
CA TYR A 202 25.17 -2.55 -4.82
C TYR A 202 25.42 -1.24 -5.58
N GLN A 203 26.61 -0.65 -5.44
CA GLN A 203 26.95 0.60 -6.15
C GLN A 203 26.94 0.41 -7.68
N ALA A 204 27.42 -0.74 -8.17
CA ALA A 204 27.38 -1.06 -9.59
C ALA A 204 25.93 -1.17 -10.09
N PHE A 205 25.03 -1.82 -9.33
CA PHE A 205 23.59 -1.80 -9.61
C PHE A 205 23.05 -0.37 -9.67
N VAL A 206 23.34 0.47 -8.67
CA VAL A 206 22.85 1.85 -8.59
C VAL A 206 23.30 2.68 -9.79
N ASN A 207 24.56 2.57 -10.18
CA ASN A 207 25.11 3.31 -11.32
C ASN A 207 24.42 2.90 -12.62
N SER A 208 24.31 1.59 -12.88
CA SER A 208 23.63 1.05 -14.05
C SER A 208 22.14 1.40 -14.06
N TYR A 209 21.44 1.27 -12.92
CA TYR A 209 20.03 1.62 -12.80
C TYR A 209 19.79 3.12 -13.01
N LYS A 210 20.62 4.00 -12.42
CA LYS A 210 20.50 5.46 -12.64
C LYS A 210 20.72 5.83 -14.11
N ALA A 211 21.66 5.17 -14.80
CA ALA A 211 21.96 5.42 -16.21
C ALA A 211 20.71 5.31 -17.10
N ILE A 212 19.88 4.28 -16.88
CA ILE A 212 18.62 4.00 -17.59
C ILE A 212 17.68 5.21 -17.61
N PHE A 213 17.56 5.92 -16.48
CA PHE A 213 16.67 7.07 -16.35
C PHE A 213 17.33 8.36 -16.85
N THR A 214 18.62 8.55 -16.58
CA THR A 214 19.34 9.74 -17.06
C THR A 214 19.47 9.79 -18.58
N SER A 215 19.48 8.63 -19.25
CA SER A 215 19.47 8.56 -20.72
C SER A 215 18.09 8.78 -21.33
N TYR A 216 17.01 8.71 -20.54
CA TYR A 216 15.66 8.97 -21.04
C TYR A 216 15.36 10.47 -21.01
N THR A 217 15.45 11.11 -22.18
CA THR A 217 15.33 12.57 -22.31
C THR A 217 14.04 13.03 -23.00
N VAL A 218 13.07 12.13 -23.21
CA VAL A 218 11.83 12.43 -23.94
C VAL A 218 10.97 13.45 -23.20
N GLU A 219 10.78 13.28 -21.88
CA GLU A 219 10.00 14.22 -21.06
C GLU A 219 10.85 15.36 -20.50
N LYS A 220 12.14 15.12 -20.26
CA LYS A 220 13.09 16.09 -19.68
C LYS A 220 14.43 16.05 -20.40
N PRO A 221 14.88 17.16 -21.01
CA PRO A 221 16.17 17.19 -21.70
C PRO A 221 17.38 16.81 -20.82
N SER A 222 17.30 17.06 -19.51
CA SER A 222 18.35 16.72 -18.53
C SER A 222 18.34 15.26 -18.08
N GLY A 223 17.42 14.43 -18.60
CA GLY A 223 17.17 13.09 -18.12
C GLY A 223 16.22 13.03 -16.92
N GLU A 224 15.75 11.82 -16.63
CA GLU A 224 14.88 11.54 -15.49
C GLU A 224 15.66 11.14 -14.23
N LYS A 225 15.05 11.42 -13.08
CA LYS A 225 15.58 10.93 -11.79
C LYS A 225 15.11 9.49 -11.57
N ALA A 226 16.06 8.60 -11.32
CA ALA A 226 15.77 7.22 -11.00
C ALA A 226 15.01 7.11 -9.66
N PRO A 227 13.81 6.50 -9.63
CA PRO A 227 13.03 6.37 -8.40
C PRO A 227 13.58 5.24 -7.53
N LEU A 228 13.91 5.55 -6.28
CA LEU A 228 14.43 4.60 -5.30
C LEU A 228 13.43 3.48 -5.02
N ALA A 229 12.16 3.82 -4.77
CA ALA A 229 11.11 2.85 -4.46
C ALA A 229 11.03 1.68 -5.47
N ALA A 230 11.02 1.99 -6.78
CA ALA A 230 11.00 0.97 -7.82
C ALA A 230 12.30 0.14 -7.87
N ALA A 231 13.46 0.76 -7.62
CA ALA A 231 14.72 0.04 -7.57
C ALA A 231 14.74 -0.97 -6.41
N THR A 232 14.31 -0.54 -5.21
CA THR A 232 14.25 -1.40 -4.02
C THR A 232 13.26 -2.55 -4.19
N ARG A 233 12.19 -2.35 -4.98
CA ARG A 233 11.29 -3.44 -5.38
C ARG A 233 12.00 -4.49 -6.22
N LEU A 234 12.73 -4.10 -7.26
CA LEU A 234 13.50 -5.04 -8.08
C LEU A 234 14.54 -5.81 -7.25
N LEU A 235 15.25 -5.09 -6.38
CA LEU A 235 16.24 -5.67 -5.46
C LEU A 235 15.60 -6.68 -4.50
N ALA A 236 14.46 -6.34 -3.91
CA ALA A 236 13.72 -7.21 -2.99
C ALA A 236 13.17 -8.47 -3.67
N MET A 237 12.74 -8.39 -4.94
CA MET A 237 12.32 -9.60 -5.65
C MET A 237 13.49 -10.51 -6.02
N LYS A 238 14.67 -9.94 -6.28
CA LYS A 238 15.88 -10.72 -6.52
C LYS A 238 16.44 -11.35 -5.24
N ARG A 239 16.50 -10.56 -4.16
CA ARG A 239 17.11 -10.90 -2.87
C ARG A 239 16.24 -10.44 -1.70
N PRO A 240 15.11 -11.14 -1.44
CA PRO A 240 14.17 -10.78 -0.37
C PRO A 240 14.76 -10.97 1.04
N ASP A 241 15.86 -11.72 1.15
CA ASP A 241 16.65 -11.89 2.37
C ASP A 241 17.62 -10.73 2.66
N GLN A 242 17.85 -9.84 1.69
CA GLN A 242 18.83 -8.74 1.81
C GLN A 242 18.20 -7.35 1.73
N PHE A 243 17.13 -7.20 0.94
CA PHE A 243 16.56 -5.90 0.64
C PHE A 243 15.11 -5.79 1.06
N ILE A 244 14.79 -4.65 1.66
CA ILE A 244 13.41 -4.23 1.93
C ILE A 244 12.96 -3.28 0.83
N ALA A 245 11.79 -3.56 0.25
CA ALA A 245 11.17 -2.64 -0.71
C ALA A 245 10.51 -1.47 0.03
N ILE A 246 10.75 -0.25 -0.44
CA ILE A 246 10.19 0.97 0.18
C ILE A 246 9.08 1.58 -0.68
N THR A 247 8.15 2.28 -0.04
CA THR A 247 7.15 3.12 -0.71
C THR A 247 7.10 4.48 -0.05
N ASN A 248 6.56 5.48 -0.75
CA ASN A 248 6.40 6.84 -0.21
C ASN A 248 5.59 6.87 1.09
N ASN A 249 4.64 5.93 1.27
CA ASN A 249 3.78 5.87 2.45
C ASN A 249 4.46 5.17 3.63
N LYS A 250 5.50 4.37 3.37
CA LYS A 250 6.16 3.52 4.38
C LYS A 250 7.55 4.01 4.78
N ILE A 251 8.21 4.78 3.91
CA ILE A 251 9.60 5.19 4.08
C ILE A 251 9.82 5.98 5.38
N GLU A 252 8.88 6.83 5.77
CA GLU A 252 9.00 7.64 6.98
C GLU A 252 8.96 6.79 8.25
N ALA A 253 7.99 5.89 8.37
CA ALA A 253 7.89 4.98 9.51
C ALA A 253 9.08 4.01 9.58
N LEU A 254 9.61 3.54 8.43
CA LEU A 254 10.85 2.76 8.39
C LEU A 254 12.04 3.55 8.91
N CYS A 255 12.22 4.80 8.47
CA CYS A 255 13.34 5.61 8.92
C CYS A 255 13.25 5.88 10.42
N GLN A 256 12.07 6.25 10.93
CA GLN A 256 11.88 6.49 12.36
C GLN A 256 12.05 5.20 13.18
N GLY A 257 11.44 4.10 12.76
CA GLY A 257 11.52 2.82 13.47
C GLY A 257 12.93 2.21 13.48
N LEU A 258 13.72 2.44 12.43
CA LEU A 258 15.14 2.06 12.38
C LEU A 258 16.06 3.10 13.04
N SER A 259 15.53 4.24 13.50
CA SER A 259 16.27 5.39 14.02
C SER A 259 17.35 5.93 13.07
N ILE A 260 17.00 6.07 11.79
CA ILE A 260 17.85 6.65 10.74
C ILE A 260 17.27 7.95 10.20
N ALA A 261 18.10 8.72 9.50
CA ALA A 261 17.66 9.95 8.84
C ALA A 261 16.61 9.66 7.76
N LYS A 262 15.70 10.61 7.55
CA LYS A 262 14.66 10.50 6.52
C LYS A 262 15.30 10.45 5.13
N LEU A 263 15.07 9.34 4.44
CA LEU A 263 15.51 9.16 3.05
C LEU A 263 14.68 10.02 2.09
N SER A 264 15.35 10.57 1.08
CA SER A 264 14.68 11.17 -0.07
C SER A 264 14.35 10.11 -1.14
N SER A 265 13.48 10.43 -2.10
CA SER A 265 12.96 9.49 -3.09
C SER A 265 14.00 8.97 -4.11
N ASN A 266 15.23 9.48 -4.06
CA ASN A 266 16.36 9.10 -4.91
C ASN A 266 17.67 8.96 -4.11
N ASP A 267 17.58 8.76 -2.79
CA ASP A 267 18.74 8.60 -1.90
C ASP A 267 19.20 7.14 -1.80
N PHE A 268 19.91 6.68 -2.83
CA PHE A 268 20.41 5.31 -2.91
C PHE A 268 21.55 5.02 -1.93
N ASP A 269 22.33 6.03 -1.56
CA ASP A 269 23.52 5.85 -0.73
C ASP A 269 23.09 5.65 0.72
N SER A 270 22.23 6.52 1.25
CA SER A 270 21.67 6.39 2.59
C SER A 270 20.74 5.17 2.72
N TYR A 271 20.04 4.76 1.63
CA TYR A 271 19.30 3.49 1.65
C TYR A 271 20.22 2.30 1.95
N TRP A 272 21.41 2.23 1.35
CA TRP A 272 22.32 1.12 1.60
C TRP A 272 23.05 1.26 2.94
N GLN A 273 23.65 2.43 3.19
CA GLN A 273 24.46 2.64 4.39
C GLN A 273 23.61 2.64 5.66
N ASP A 274 22.50 3.37 5.66
CA ASP A 274 21.72 3.56 6.88
C ASP A 274 20.63 2.50 6.99
N MET A 275 19.79 2.30 5.98
CA MET A 275 18.66 1.36 6.08
C MET A 275 19.11 -0.10 6.05
N ILE A 276 19.79 -0.53 4.98
CA ILE A 276 20.29 -1.91 4.89
C ILE A 276 21.39 -2.15 5.92
N GLY A 277 22.27 -1.18 6.16
CA GLY A 277 23.27 -1.27 7.22
C GLY A 277 22.66 -1.51 8.60
N THR A 278 21.64 -0.73 8.99
CA THR A 278 20.96 -0.93 10.29
C THR A 278 20.26 -2.29 10.35
N ILE A 279 19.54 -2.70 9.32
CA ILE A 279 18.87 -4.02 9.27
C ILE A 279 19.88 -5.15 9.47
N ARG A 280 21.06 -5.05 8.86
CA ARG A 280 22.15 -6.03 9.00
C ARG A 280 22.75 -6.07 10.41
N THR A 281 22.47 -5.11 11.29
CA THR A 281 22.87 -5.18 12.71
C THR A 281 21.88 -5.93 13.60
N CYS A 282 20.64 -6.14 13.13
CA CYS A 282 19.60 -6.77 13.94
C CYS A 282 19.92 -8.24 14.25
N ALA A 283 19.57 -8.71 15.45
CA ALA A 283 19.84 -10.08 15.88
C ALA A 283 19.17 -11.13 14.97
N TRP A 284 17.89 -10.92 14.61
CA TRP A 284 17.15 -11.79 13.70
C TRP A 284 17.76 -11.88 12.30
N TRP A 285 18.52 -10.86 11.84
CA TRP A 285 19.15 -10.90 10.52
C TRP A 285 20.29 -11.91 10.45
N HIS A 286 20.99 -12.09 11.57
CA HIS A 286 22.13 -13.00 11.73
C HIS A 286 21.71 -14.45 12.02
N GLN A 287 20.41 -14.74 12.03
CA GLN A 287 19.91 -16.10 12.24
C GLN A 287 20.47 -17.04 11.18
N ALA A 288 21.08 -18.14 11.61
CA ALA A 288 21.47 -19.23 10.72
C ALA A 288 20.24 -19.88 10.09
N GLU A 289 20.38 -20.37 8.86
CA GLU A 289 19.30 -21.07 8.16
C GLU A 289 18.68 -22.16 9.05
N PRO A 290 17.36 -22.11 9.31
CA PRO A 290 16.69 -23.14 10.10
C PRO A 290 16.81 -24.51 9.42
N ASP A 291 16.93 -25.57 10.23
CA ASP A 291 16.95 -26.94 9.70
C ASP A 291 15.60 -27.27 9.05
N ILE A 292 15.64 -27.68 7.79
CA ILE A 292 14.46 -27.98 6.97
C ILE A 292 14.04 -29.45 7.03
N GLY A 293 14.79 -30.33 7.68
CA GLY A 293 14.48 -31.77 7.73
C GLY A 293 14.10 -32.31 6.34
N SER A 294 12.90 -32.89 6.21
CA SER A 294 12.36 -33.38 4.93
C SER A 294 11.45 -32.38 4.18
N GLU A 295 10.97 -31.31 4.82
CA GLU A 295 9.97 -30.40 4.26
C GLU A 295 10.21 -28.94 4.65
N GLN A 296 10.00 -28.04 3.70
CA GLN A 296 10.15 -26.60 3.92
C GLN A 296 9.10 -26.08 4.92
N THR A 297 9.56 -25.56 6.06
CA THR A 297 8.68 -24.98 7.08
C THR A 297 8.33 -23.52 6.77
N ILE A 298 7.26 -23.00 7.39
CA ILE A 298 6.93 -21.57 7.34
C ILE A 298 8.07 -20.70 7.88
N GLU A 299 8.78 -21.17 8.91
CA GLU A 299 9.94 -20.48 9.48
C GLU A 299 11.06 -20.35 8.46
N HIS A 300 11.35 -21.42 7.71
CA HIS A 300 12.34 -21.37 6.64
C HIS A 300 11.92 -20.42 5.51
N LYS A 301 10.64 -20.40 5.11
CA LYS A 301 10.14 -19.42 4.13
C LYS A 301 10.29 -17.98 4.64
N ILE A 302 10.04 -17.74 5.92
CA ILE A 302 10.30 -16.44 6.55
C ILE A 302 11.79 -16.11 6.50
N TRP A 303 12.67 -17.07 6.79
CA TRP A 303 14.12 -16.87 6.73
C TRP A 303 14.63 -16.49 5.34
N GLN A 304 14.12 -17.14 4.29
CA GLN A 304 14.48 -16.87 2.89
C GLN A 304 14.07 -15.47 2.41
N ALA A 305 13.14 -14.82 3.11
CA ALA A 305 12.65 -13.48 2.79
C ALA A 305 12.68 -12.55 4.03
N ARG A 306 13.59 -12.81 4.98
CA ARG A 306 13.58 -12.21 6.32
C ARG A 306 13.63 -10.69 6.32
N VAL A 307 14.34 -10.07 5.36
CA VAL A 307 14.37 -8.61 5.29
C VAL A 307 13.07 -8.06 4.70
N LEU A 308 12.51 -8.74 3.72
CA LEU A 308 11.26 -8.33 3.08
C LEU A 308 10.06 -8.43 4.04
N PHE A 309 10.08 -9.39 4.98
CA PHE A 309 9.02 -9.55 5.99
C PHE A 309 8.99 -8.45 7.06
N VAL A 310 9.97 -7.54 7.11
CA VAL A 310 9.84 -6.29 7.87
C VAL A 310 8.61 -5.48 7.43
N ASP A 311 8.11 -5.69 6.19
CA ASP A 311 6.84 -5.12 5.71
C ASP A 311 5.59 -5.50 6.54
N LEU A 312 5.66 -6.58 7.34
CA LEU A 312 4.58 -7.05 8.21
C LEU A 312 4.60 -6.41 9.60
N PHE A 313 5.62 -5.61 9.92
CA PHE A 313 5.69 -4.83 11.17
C PHE A 313 5.03 -3.45 11.05
N PHE A 314 4.33 -3.21 9.95
CA PHE A 314 3.43 -2.06 9.82
C PHE A 314 2.06 -2.43 10.36
N TYR A 315 1.35 -1.44 10.88
CA TYR A 315 -0.06 -1.63 11.23
C TYR A 315 -0.88 -2.16 10.04
N ALA A 316 -1.64 -3.22 10.27
CA ALA A 316 -2.70 -3.70 9.41
C ALA A 316 -4.03 -3.69 10.15
N ASP A 317 -5.08 -3.22 9.49
CA ASP A 317 -6.44 -3.40 9.96
C ASP A 317 -7.07 -4.66 9.36
N GLU A 318 -8.26 -5.00 9.87
CA GLU A 318 -9.07 -6.13 9.44
C GLU A 318 -9.45 -6.11 7.95
N HIS A 319 -9.27 -4.98 7.26
CA HIS A 319 -9.60 -4.85 5.85
C HIS A 319 -8.39 -5.04 4.94
N LEU A 320 -7.16 -5.02 5.44
CA LEU A 320 -5.96 -5.08 4.61
C LEU A 320 -5.92 -6.35 3.75
N ALA A 321 -6.07 -7.52 4.37
CA ALA A 321 -6.08 -8.81 3.66
C ALA A 321 -7.23 -8.89 2.63
N LEU A 322 -8.41 -8.39 2.99
CA LEU A 322 -9.60 -8.41 2.13
C LEU A 322 -9.47 -7.48 0.90
N ASN A 323 -8.57 -6.51 0.97
CA ASN A 323 -8.36 -5.50 -0.06
C ASN A 323 -7.32 -5.90 -1.12
N SER A 324 -6.80 -7.13 -1.08
CA SER A 324 -5.95 -7.71 -2.12
C SER A 324 -6.56 -7.52 -3.52
N ASN A 325 -5.73 -7.15 -4.50
CA ASN A 325 -6.15 -7.08 -5.90
C ASN A 325 -6.58 -8.46 -6.44
N TYR A 326 -5.98 -9.56 -5.97
CA TYR A 326 -6.38 -10.91 -6.35
C TYR A 326 -7.80 -11.22 -5.88
N ILE A 327 -8.12 -10.97 -4.60
CA ILE A 327 -9.46 -11.20 -4.06
C ILE A 327 -10.49 -10.38 -4.83
N ARG A 328 -10.20 -9.09 -5.06
CA ARG A 328 -11.08 -8.20 -5.84
C ARG A 328 -11.34 -8.72 -7.25
N LEU A 329 -10.32 -9.26 -7.92
CA LEU A 329 -10.44 -9.76 -9.29
C LEU A 329 -11.18 -11.12 -9.34
N ARG A 330 -10.88 -12.03 -8.40
CA ARG A 330 -11.57 -13.31 -8.21
C ARG A 330 -13.06 -13.13 -7.96
N ASP A 331 -13.41 -12.27 -7.02
CA ASP A 331 -14.80 -12.05 -6.62
C ASP A 331 -15.59 -11.34 -7.73
N LYS A 332 -14.94 -10.46 -8.50
CA LYS A 332 -15.52 -9.84 -9.70
C LYS A 332 -15.85 -10.90 -10.77
N ALA A 333 -14.97 -11.86 -11.00
CA ALA A 333 -15.21 -12.96 -11.95
C ALA A 333 -16.31 -13.93 -11.46
N SER A 334 -16.35 -14.22 -10.15
CA SER A 334 -17.42 -15.04 -9.58
C SER A 334 -18.80 -14.40 -9.77
N ARG A 335 -18.92 -13.08 -9.55
CA ARG A 335 -20.19 -12.34 -9.71
C ARG A 335 -20.69 -12.34 -11.16
N SER A 336 -19.80 -12.42 -12.17
CA SER A 336 -20.24 -12.54 -13.56
C SER A 336 -20.78 -13.93 -13.89
N ASN A 337 -20.31 -14.98 -13.20
CA ASN A 337 -20.67 -16.37 -13.49
C ASN A 337 -21.94 -16.83 -12.74
N THR A 338 -22.32 -16.20 -11.63
CA THR A 338 -23.52 -16.54 -10.83
C THR A 338 -24.81 -15.82 -11.26
N SER A 339 -24.86 -15.23 -12.46
CA SER A 339 -26.07 -14.58 -12.97
C SER A 339 -26.75 -15.47 -14.02
N PRO A 340 -27.80 -16.26 -13.68
CA PRO A 340 -28.66 -16.87 -14.67
C PRO A 340 -29.69 -15.84 -15.18
N SER A 341 -29.92 -15.86 -16.50
CA SER A 341 -30.94 -15.09 -17.24
C SER A 341 -30.63 -13.62 -17.59
N ALA A 342 -30.35 -13.42 -18.88
CA ALA A 342 -30.82 -12.32 -19.73
C ALA A 342 -30.81 -10.90 -19.15
N ARG A 343 -29.70 -10.19 -19.35
CA ARG A 343 -29.77 -8.81 -19.82
C ARG A 343 -28.87 -8.67 -21.03
N ILE A 344 -29.51 -8.37 -22.16
CA ILE A 344 -28.89 -7.94 -23.41
C ILE A 344 -27.77 -6.94 -23.06
N SER A 345 -26.52 -7.37 -23.19
CA SER A 345 -25.36 -6.50 -23.02
C SER A 345 -25.32 -5.56 -24.22
N ARG A 346 -25.98 -4.40 -24.10
CA ARG A 346 -25.70 -3.29 -25.00
C ARG A 346 -24.26 -2.86 -24.74
N ALA A 347 -23.43 -3.02 -25.77
CA ALA A 347 -22.07 -2.49 -25.82
C ALA A 347 -22.06 -1.05 -25.27
N LYS A 348 -21.05 -0.72 -24.46
CA LYS A 348 -20.77 0.66 -24.02
C LYS A 348 -20.32 1.48 -25.22
N THR A 349 -21.26 1.90 -26.06
CA THR A 349 -21.11 3.09 -26.89
C THR A 349 -21.28 4.27 -25.94
N LYS A 350 -20.28 5.17 -25.84
CA LYS A 350 -20.43 6.47 -25.19
C LYS A 350 -21.67 7.15 -25.77
N GLN A 351 -22.77 7.20 -25.02
CA GLN A 351 -23.99 7.88 -25.45
C GLN A 351 -23.73 9.39 -25.39
N THR A 352 -24.03 10.10 -26.47
CA THR A 352 -23.87 11.56 -26.52
C THR A 352 -24.91 12.23 -25.63
N ALA A 353 -24.67 13.47 -25.22
CA ALA A 353 -25.60 14.21 -24.34
C ALA A 353 -27.03 14.22 -24.92
N GLU A 354 -27.16 14.34 -26.24
CA GLU A 354 -28.43 14.29 -26.97
C GLU A 354 -29.15 12.95 -26.76
N MET A 355 -28.45 11.82 -26.88
CA MET A 355 -29.04 10.50 -26.66
C MET A 355 -29.49 10.28 -25.22
N ILE A 356 -28.80 10.87 -24.24
CA ILE A 356 -29.16 10.77 -22.83
C ILE A 356 -30.43 11.60 -22.56
N VAL A 357 -30.52 12.82 -23.13
CA VAL A 357 -31.73 13.65 -23.02
C VAL A 357 -32.92 13.02 -23.73
N ASP A 358 -32.73 12.50 -24.95
CA ASP A 358 -33.82 11.88 -25.73
C ASP A 358 -34.39 10.65 -25.04
N ARG A 359 -33.54 9.85 -24.39
CA ARG A 359 -34.02 8.73 -23.58
C ARG A 359 -34.83 9.22 -22.38
N ALA A 360 -34.40 10.27 -21.70
CA ALA A 360 -35.11 10.79 -20.55
C ALA A 360 -36.48 11.38 -20.94
N LEU A 361 -36.54 12.10 -22.07
CA LEU A 361 -37.79 12.68 -22.58
C LEU A 361 -38.76 11.66 -23.20
N ALA A 362 -38.31 10.43 -23.49
CA ALA A 362 -39.17 9.36 -23.97
C ALA A 362 -40.09 8.77 -22.88
N ASP A 363 -39.90 9.15 -21.61
CA ASP A 363 -40.78 8.79 -20.52
C ASP A 363 -42.13 9.53 -20.62
N GLN A 364 -43.20 8.78 -20.89
CA GLN A 364 -44.56 9.30 -21.04
C GLN A 364 -45.13 9.89 -19.75
N SER A 365 -44.47 9.70 -18.59
CA SER A 365 -44.84 10.32 -17.32
C SER A 365 -44.37 11.78 -17.17
N LEU A 366 -43.58 12.30 -18.12
CA LEU A 366 -43.10 13.67 -18.09
C LEU A 366 -44.17 14.68 -18.57
N PRO A 367 -44.39 15.80 -17.85
CA PRO A 367 -45.26 16.87 -18.29
C PRO A 367 -44.88 17.42 -19.67
N GLU A 368 -45.90 17.78 -20.47
CA GLU A 368 -45.77 18.22 -21.86
C GLU A 368 -44.86 19.47 -22.00
N TYR A 369 -44.85 20.36 -21.00
CA TYR A 369 -43.98 21.54 -20.98
C TYR A 369 -42.48 21.22 -20.89
N ILE A 370 -42.10 20.05 -20.36
CA ILE A 370 -40.69 19.60 -20.30
C ILE A 370 -40.25 19.03 -21.63
N GLN A 371 -41.15 18.34 -22.34
CA GLN A 371 -40.89 17.78 -23.67
C GLN A 371 -40.55 18.91 -24.67
N GLY A 372 -41.21 20.06 -24.55
CA GLY A 372 -40.91 21.25 -25.37
C GLY A 372 -39.58 21.97 -25.07
N LYS A 373 -38.82 21.55 -24.06
CA LYS A 373 -37.57 22.23 -23.60
C LYS A 373 -36.29 21.43 -23.85
N ARG A 374 -36.35 20.43 -24.73
CA ARG A 374 -35.24 19.54 -25.11
C ARG A 374 -33.88 20.22 -25.26
N GLU A 375 -33.77 21.27 -26.10
CA GLU A 375 -32.48 21.93 -26.39
C GLU A 375 -31.86 22.60 -25.16
N SER A 376 -32.69 23.11 -24.25
CA SER A 376 -32.24 23.69 -22.97
C SER A 376 -31.64 22.63 -22.07
N ILE A 377 -32.25 21.44 -22.03
CA ILE A 377 -31.78 20.30 -21.22
C ILE A 377 -30.45 19.77 -21.78
N ILE A 378 -30.33 19.65 -23.10
CA ILE A 378 -29.07 19.20 -23.75
C ILE A 378 -27.92 20.15 -23.43
N THR A 379 -28.16 21.46 -23.46
CA THR A 379 -27.14 22.48 -23.17
C THR A 379 -26.62 22.34 -21.74
N GLU A 380 -27.51 22.21 -20.76
CA GLU A 380 -27.12 22.07 -19.36
C GLU A 380 -26.38 20.75 -19.08
N VAL A 381 -26.71 19.70 -19.83
CA VAL A 381 -26.06 18.39 -19.71
C VAL A 381 -24.66 18.40 -20.33
N LYS A 382 -24.49 19.13 -21.45
CA LYS A 382 -23.16 19.42 -22.01
C LYS A 382 -22.31 20.26 -21.05
N ASN A 383 -22.93 21.12 -20.25
CA ASN A 383 -22.29 21.89 -19.20
C ASN A 383 -21.99 21.08 -17.92
N GLY A 384 -22.20 19.77 -17.93
CA GLY A 384 -21.77 18.85 -16.88
C GLY A 384 -22.82 18.52 -15.81
N LYS A 385 -24.07 18.97 -15.95
CA LYS A 385 -25.18 18.60 -15.05
C LYS A 385 -25.81 17.27 -15.47
N SER A 386 -26.34 16.49 -14.53
CA SER A 386 -27.08 15.27 -14.87
C SER A 386 -28.47 15.60 -15.42
N VAL A 387 -28.96 14.80 -16.38
CA VAL A 387 -30.28 15.00 -17.01
C VAL A 387 -31.40 14.98 -15.97
N GLU A 388 -31.33 14.07 -14.99
CA GLU A 388 -32.31 13.95 -13.89
C GLU A 388 -32.34 15.22 -13.03
N HIS A 389 -31.17 15.80 -12.72
CA HIS A 389 -31.09 17.04 -11.96
C HIS A 389 -31.72 18.20 -12.73
N VAL A 390 -31.44 18.32 -14.04
CA VAL A 390 -32.01 19.38 -14.87
C VAL A 390 -33.54 19.23 -14.99
N ILE A 391 -34.06 18.02 -15.22
CA ILE A 391 -35.51 17.76 -15.28
C ILE A 391 -36.18 18.07 -13.94
N SER A 392 -35.57 17.70 -12.81
CA SER A 392 -36.09 18.03 -11.47
C SER A 392 -36.15 19.55 -11.26
N LEU A 393 -35.16 20.28 -11.74
CA LEU A 393 -35.09 21.73 -11.61
C LEU A 393 -36.15 22.41 -12.49
N MET A 394 -36.39 21.91 -13.70
CA MET A 394 -37.47 22.38 -14.56
C MET A 394 -38.86 22.09 -13.96
N ARG A 395 -39.04 20.93 -13.32
CA ARG A 395 -40.26 20.62 -12.56
C ARG A 395 -40.48 21.60 -11.40
N ALA A 396 -39.44 22.02 -10.71
CA ALA A 396 -39.56 22.96 -9.60
C ALA A 396 -39.84 24.41 -10.03
N ILE A 397 -39.44 24.79 -11.25
CA ILE A 397 -39.59 26.16 -11.76
C ILE A 397 -40.91 26.35 -12.53
N PHE A 398 -41.36 25.31 -13.25
CA PHE A 398 -42.50 25.39 -14.17
C PHE A 398 -43.64 24.42 -13.84
N GLY A 399 -43.48 23.57 -12.82
CA GLY A 399 -44.46 22.57 -12.38
C GLY A 399 -45.26 22.98 -11.16
#